data_AF-F7JNU4-F1
#
_entry.id   AF-F7JNU4-F1
#
_cell.length_a   1.000
_cell.length_b   1.000
_cell.length_c   1.000
_cell.angle_alpha   90.00
_cell.angle_beta   90.00
_cell.angle_gamma   90.00
#
_symmetry.space_group_name_H-M   'P 1'
#
loop_
_entity.id
_entity.type
_entity.pdbx_description
1 polymer ?
#
loop_
_entity_poly.entity_id
_entity_poly.type
_entity_poly.pdbx_seq_one_letter_code
_entity_poly.pdbx_strand_id
1 'polypeptide(L)'
;MDWVMSLIIFGCNVLTVLICRYAYPIRNEYKDGMILWTHIPAYEAKNQEVQNLVLKSQSQWKCYHCIGFFSGVGISLLGAISLELSIVVWLFWMMAYLIGCYLLLVKIYRNMLRLKKANHWYDEKTARIRLSTDSDVKTSGPMYVDEDDYWKNGWYSNPNDKRFLVNDKFCNMNMSFNMARPGARILVGSLLAVVLGVIFWCIYLFIPLIHVEFTLTRTGDEIRIEGGGYETEFTTEEIKSVEILQKEIGESFHRKNGLSSDEYQIGHFKGSESGETMLFLCQEVMPILKIKLEDRTIFLNSREKKEIKIWYDQCAVR
;
A
#
# COMPACT_ATOMS: atom_id res chain seq x y z
N MET A 1 21.37 -6.07 -8.63
CA MET A 1 21.11 -4.84 -7.85
C MET A 1 20.18 -3.94 -8.62
N ASP A 2 18.91 -3.96 -8.22
CA ASP A 2 17.77 -3.42 -8.97
C ASP A 2 17.61 -1.91 -8.80
N TRP A 3 18.63 -1.15 -9.24
CA TRP A 3 18.60 0.33 -9.23
C TRP A 3 17.39 0.91 -9.97
N VAL A 4 16.87 0.16 -10.95
CA VAL A 4 15.63 0.51 -11.66
C VAL A 4 14.43 0.55 -10.70
N MET A 5 14.30 -0.43 -9.80
CA MET A 5 13.18 -0.47 -8.84
C MET A 5 13.29 0.64 -7.80
N SER A 6 14.50 0.89 -7.29
CA SER A 6 14.75 2.02 -6.39
C SER A 6 14.43 3.37 -7.04
N LEU A 7 14.76 3.54 -8.34
CA LEU A 7 14.42 4.73 -9.11
C LEU A 7 12.90 4.88 -9.32
N ILE A 8 12.18 3.77 -9.56
CA ILE A 8 10.72 3.76 -9.67
C ILE A 8 10.10 4.19 -8.33
N ILE A 9 10.51 3.60 -7.21
CA ILE A 9 10.03 3.96 -5.87
C ILE A 9 10.27 5.44 -5.59
N PHE A 10 11.47 5.95 -5.92
CA PHE A 10 11.79 7.36 -5.81
C PHE A 10 10.84 8.24 -6.64
N GLY A 11 10.64 7.90 -7.92
CA GLY A 11 9.73 8.62 -8.80
C GLY A 11 8.29 8.67 -8.26
N CYS A 12 7.79 7.53 -7.77
CA CYS A 12 6.47 7.44 -7.13
C CYS A 12 6.35 8.29 -5.87
N ASN A 13 7.40 8.33 -5.04
CA ASN A 13 7.44 9.14 -3.82
C ASN A 13 7.39 10.63 -4.13
N VAL A 14 8.22 11.09 -5.06
CA VAL A 14 8.24 12.49 -5.51
C VAL A 14 6.87 12.88 -6.06
N LEU A 15 6.31 12.07 -6.96
CA LEU A 15 5.00 12.33 -7.55
C LEU A 15 3.90 12.41 -6.49
N THR A 16 3.87 11.48 -5.54
CA THR A 16 2.87 11.46 -4.47
C THR A 16 2.94 12.71 -3.60
N VAL A 17 4.15 13.11 -3.17
CA VAL A 17 4.35 14.29 -2.34
C VAL A 17 3.93 15.56 -3.10
N LEU A 18 4.26 15.66 -4.38
CA LEU A 18 3.88 16.79 -5.22
C LEU A 18 2.35 16.87 -5.40
N ILE A 19 1.70 15.75 -5.74
CA ILE A 19 0.24 15.70 -5.88
C ILE A 19 -0.41 16.13 -4.57
N CYS A 20 -0.03 15.56 -3.43
CA CYS A 20 -0.61 15.93 -2.13
C CYS A 20 -0.40 17.40 -1.78
N ARG A 21 0.79 17.94 -2.08
CA ARG A 21 1.14 19.34 -1.79
C ARG A 21 0.33 20.35 -2.61
N TYR A 22 0.09 20.05 -3.88
CA TYR A 22 -0.50 20.99 -4.83
C TYR A 22 -1.99 20.75 -5.10
N ALA A 23 -2.52 19.54 -4.89
CA ALA A 23 -3.95 19.27 -4.98
C ALA A 23 -4.74 19.87 -3.80
N TYR A 24 -4.08 20.05 -2.65
CA TYR A 24 -4.68 20.57 -1.41
C TYR A 24 -3.94 21.81 -0.88
N PRO A 25 -3.83 22.90 -1.66
CA PRO A 25 -3.09 24.08 -1.24
C PRO A 25 -3.77 24.77 -0.05
N ILE A 26 -3.00 25.14 0.97
CA ILE A 26 -3.51 25.93 2.11
C ILE A 26 -4.14 27.23 1.59
N ARG A 27 -5.44 27.40 1.80
CA ARG A 27 -6.19 28.62 1.42
C ARG A 27 -5.87 29.77 2.38
N ASN A 28 -4.70 30.38 2.15
CA ASN A 28 -4.13 31.46 2.95
C ASN A 28 -4.69 32.85 2.62
N GLU A 29 -5.27 33.02 1.45
CA GLU A 29 -5.88 34.28 1.01
C GLU A 29 -7.39 34.26 1.26
N TYR A 30 -7.91 35.43 1.64
CA TYR A 30 -9.36 35.62 1.74
C TYR A 30 -9.95 35.71 0.34
N LYS A 31 -10.74 34.71 -0.04
CA LYS A 31 -11.39 34.62 -1.36
C LYS A 31 -12.76 33.97 -1.17
N ASP A 32 -13.77 34.40 -1.92
CA ASP A 32 -15.14 33.86 -1.88
C ASP A 32 -15.71 33.75 -0.45
N GLY A 33 -15.43 34.75 0.40
CA GLY A 33 -15.92 34.74 1.78
C GLY A 33 -15.18 33.79 2.74
N MET A 34 -14.12 33.12 2.28
CA MET A 34 -13.43 32.06 3.02
C MET A 34 -11.94 32.31 3.21
N ILE A 35 -11.43 31.86 4.36
CA ILE A 35 -10.00 31.67 4.65
C ILE A 35 -9.82 30.33 5.39
N LEU A 36 -8.76 29.58 5.10
CA LEU A 36 -8.55 28.22 5.61
C LEU A 36 -9.82 27.34 5.49
N TRP A 37 -10.50 27.46 4.35
CA TRP A 37 -11.76 26.76 4.02
C TRP A 37 -12.94 27.04 4.97
N THR A 38 -12.87 28.09 5.78
CA THR A 38 -13.92 28.47 6.72
C THR A 38 -14.49 29.83 6.32
N HIS A 39 -15.82 29.96 6.32
CA HIS A 39 -16.48 31.23 6.00
C HIS A 39 -16.38 32.18 7.18
N ILE A 40 -15.87 33.39 6.98
CA ILE A 40 -15.80 34.42 8.04
C ILE A 40 -16.11 35.81 7.47
N PRO A 41 -16.58 36.77 8.29
CA PRO A 41 -16.77 38.15 7.87
C PRO A 41 -15.46 38.75 7.35
N ALA A 42 -15.55 39.55 6.27
CA ALA A 42 -14.38 40.08 5.57
C ALA A 42 -13.48 40.96 6.46
N TYR A 43 -14.05 41.66 7.44
CA TYR A 43 -13.28 42.50 8.37
C TYR A 43 -12.44 41.67 9.36
N GLU A 44 -12.83 40.44 9.66
CA GLU A 44 -12.09 39.53 10.57
C GLU A 44 -10.97 38.77 9.87
N ALA A 45 -10.96 38.77 8.53
CA ALA A 45 -9.89 38.11 7.79
C ALA A 45 -8.50 38.68 8.13
N LYS A 46 -8.42 39.97 8.51
CA LYS A 46 -7.17 40.63 8.92
C LYS A 46 -6.88 40.55 10.43
N ASN A 47 -7.75 39.90 11.21
CA ASN A 47 -7.56 39.73 12.64
C ASN A 47 -6.23 38.99 12.91
N GLN A 48 -5.49 39.46 13.92
CA GLN A 48 -4.17 38.94 14.25
C GLN A 48 -4.21 37.44 14.59
N GLU A 49 -5.27 36.95 15.25
CA GLU A 49 -5.43 35.52 15.56
C GLU A 49 -5.58 34.67 14.30
N VAL A 50 -6.36 35.16 13.33
CA VAL A 50 -6.57 34.51 12.02
C VAL A 50 -5.26 34.48 11.24
N GLN A 51 -4.56 35.61 11.15
CA GLN A 51 -3.30 35.71 10.43
C GLN A 51 -2.20 34.82 11.04
N ASN A 52 -2.10 34.78 12.37
CA ASN A 52 -1.18 33.88 13.07
C ASN A 52 -1.52 32.41 12.78
N LEU A 53 -2.80 32.05 12.76
CA LEU A 53 -3.24 30.69 12.41
C LEU A 53 -2.91 30.33 10.96
N VAL A 54 -3.09 31.26 10.01
CA VAL A 54 -2.74 31.07 8.60
C VAL A 54 -1.24 30.82 8.43
N LEU A 55 -0.39 31.69 9.00
CA LEU A 55 1.07 31.55 8.93
C LEU A 55 1.54 30.23 9.54
N LYS A 56 1.01 29.88 10.72
CA LYS A 56 1.29 28.60 11.39
C LYS A 56 0.89 27.41 10.51
N SER A 57 -0.29 27.47 9.90
CA SER A 57 -0.81 26.40 9.03
C SER A 57 0.04 26.22 7.78
N GLN A 58 0.46 27.32 7.14
CA GLN A 58 1.39 27.27 6.01
C GLN A 58 2.73 26.66 6.37
N SER A 59 3.29 27.03 7.53
CA SER A 59 4.55 26.47 8.02
C SER A 59 4.44 24.98 8.29
N GLN A 60 3.38 24.54 8.98
CA GLN A 60 3.09 23.13 9.24
C GLN A 60 2.93 22.33 7.96
N TRP A 61 2.18 22.85 6.98
CA TRP A 61 1.98 22.21 5.68
C TRP A 61 3.30 22.03 4.92
N LYS A 62 4.09 23.11 4.80
CA LYS A 62 5.41 23.06 4.16
C LYS A 62 6.33 22.06 4.86
N CYS A 63 6.40 22.12 6.18
CA CYS A 63 7.24 21.22 6.99
C CYS A 63 6.82 19.75 6.79
N TYR A 64 5.52 19.45 6.80
CA TYR A 64 5.00 18.11 6.58
C TYR A 64 5.41 17.53 5.21
N HIS A 65 5.26 18.30 4.14
CA HIS A 65 5.69 17.85 2.81
C HIS A 65 7.21 17.77 2.66
N CYS A 66 7.99 18.64 3.32
CA CYS A 66 9.44 18.53 3.32
C CYS A 66 9.91 17.25 4.05
N ILE A 67 9.36 16.97 5.23
CA ILE A 67 9.65 15.73 5.97
C ILE A 67 9.25 14.52 5.13
N GLY A 68 8.06 14.56 4.51
CA GLY A 68 7.60 13.52 3.58
C GLY A 68 8.59 13.31 2.43
N PHE A 69 9.01 14.38 1.75
CA PHE A 69 9.97 14.29 0.66
C PHE A 69 11.28 13.62 1.10
N PHE A 70 11.94 14.13 2.15
CA PHE A 70 13.23 13.59 2.59
C PHE A 70 13.13 12.16 3.15
N SER A 71 12.05 11.83 3.88
CA SER A 71 11.82 10.45 4.31
C SER A 71 11.56 9.50 3.15
N GLY A 72 10.80 9.93 2.14
CA GLY A 72 10.59 9.17 0.89
C GLY A 72 11.89 8.94 0.11
N VAL A 73 12.78 9.94 0.03
CA VAL A 73 14.12 9.77 -0.55
C VAL A 73 14.90 8.71 0.23
N GLY A 74 14.94 8.81 1.57
CA GLY A 74 15.64 7.84 2.41
C GLY A 74 15.14 6.40 2.22
N ILE A 75 13.82 6.21 2.12
CA ILE A 75 13.22 4.89 1.88
C ILE A 75 13.58 4.33 0.51
N SER A 76 13.68 5.19 -0.50
CA SER A 76 14.08 4.79 -1.86
C SER A 76 15.53 4.29 -1.90
N LEU A 77 16.38 4.78 -1.00
CA LEU A 77 17.76 4.32 -0.86
C LEU A 77 17.87 2.96 -0.13
N LEU A 78 16.85 2.54 0.63
CA LEU A 78 16.84 1.22 1.28
C LEU A 78 16.87 0.07 0.27
N GLY A 79 16.39 0.30 -0.96
CA GLY A 79 16.47 -0.68 -2.05
C GLY A 79 17.89 -1.02 -2.48
N ALA A 80 18.90 -0.23 -2.08
CA ALA A 80 20.31 -0.60 -2.26
C ALA A 80 20.80 -1.66 -1.25
N ILE A 81 20.05 -1.89 -0.16
CA ILE A 81 20.38 -2.88 0.89
C ILE A 81 19.55 -4.15 0.70
N SER A 82 18.23 -4.02 0.68
CA SER A 82 17.28 -5.12 0.42
C SER A 82 16.05 -4.54 -0.25
N LEU A 83 15.70 -5.13 -1.40
CA LEU A 83 14.53 -4.73 -2.16
C LEU A 83 13.23 -5.07 -1.41
N GLU A 84 13.16 -6.26 -0.78
CA GLU A 84 11.97 -6.69 -0.05
C GLU A 84 11.69 -5.74 1.12
N LEU A 85 12.72 -5.43 1.91
CA LEU A 85 12.60 -4.51 3.04
C LEU A 85 12.17 -3.10 2.57
N SER A 86 12.72 -2.61 1.46
CA SER A 86 12.37 -1.32 0.89
C SER A 86 10.89 -1.24 0.53
N ILE A 87 10.33 -2.28 -0.10
CA ILE A 87 8.91 -2.32 -0.50
C ILE A 87 8.00 -2.29 0.74
N VAL A 88 8.30 -3.10 1.77
CA VAL A 88 7.48 -3.15 2.99
C VAL A 88 7.47 -1.80 3.71
N VAL A 89 8.66 -1.21 3.90
CA VAL A 89 8.79 0.11 4.55
C VAL A 89 8.11 1.19 3.72
N TRP A 90 8.24 1.13 2.39
CA TRP A 90 7.62 2.07 1.46
C TRP A 90 6.09 2.05 1.53
N LEU A 91 5.46 0.86 1.54
CA LEU A 91 4.02 0.73 1.67
C LEU A 91 3.50 1.31 3.00
N PHE A 92 4.17 1.01 4.10
CA PHE A 92 3.81 1.55 5.41
C PHE A 92 3.95 3.07 5.45
N TRP A 93 5.07 3.59 4.95
CA TRP A 93 5.31 5.04 4.86
C TRP A 93 4.26 5.73 4.00
N MET A 94 3.89 5.15 2.85
CA MET A 94 2.87 5.70 1.95
C MET A 94 1.52 5.85 2.65
N MET A 95 1.07 4.82 3.35
CA MET A 95 -0.17 4.87 4.14
C MET A 95 -0.09 5.92 5.25
N ALA A 96 0.99 5.92 6.03
CA ALA A 96 1.20 6.88 7.12
C ALA A 96 1.25 8.33 6.61
N TYR A 97 1.88 8.55 5.45
CA TYR A 97 1.96 9.85 4.79
C TYR A 97 0.59 10.35 4.31
N LEU A 98 -0.20 9.52 3.63
CA LEU A 98 -1.53 9.91 3.15
C LEU A 98 -2.49 10.19 4.33
N ILE A 99 -2.49 9.33 5.34
CA ILE A 99 -3.30 9.51 6.56
C ILE A 99 -2.88 10.80 7.28
N GLY A 100 -1.57 10.99 7.50
CA GLY A 100 -1.07 12.18 8.20
C GLY A 100 -1.35 13.48 7.44
N CYS A 101 -1.26 13.47 6.11
CA CYS A 101 -1.61 14.60 5.24
C CYS A 101 -3.08 15.01 5.45
N TYR A 102 -3.99 14.04 5.39
CA TYR A 102 -5.41 14.25 5.61
C TYR A 102 -5.71 14.74 7.03
N LEU A 103 -5.11 14.12 8.06
CA LEU A 103 -5.28 14.52 9.46
C LEU A 103 -4.77 15.94 9.73
N LEU A 104 -3.65 16.34 9.14
CA LEU A 104 -3.11 17.69 9.25
C LEU A 104 -4.08 18.70 8.64
N LEU A 105 -4.65 18.38 7.48
CA LEU A 105 -5.61 19.23 6.79
C LEU A 105 -6.88 19.42 7.64
N VAL A 106 -7.45 18.33 8.15
CA VAL A 106 -8.61 18.37 9.07
C VAL A 106 -8.28 19.16 10.35
N LYS A 107 -7.06 19.02 10.89
CA LYS A 107 -6.61 19.77 12.06
C LYS A 107 -6.57 21.28 11.81
N ILE A 108 -6.02 21.71 10.67
CA ILE A 108 -5.96 23.13 10.28
C ILE A 108 -7.39 23.69 10.17
N TYR A 109 -8.26 22.99 9.45
CA TYR A 109 -9.66 23.37 9.31
C TYR A 109 -10.39 23.47 10.65
N ARG A 110 -10.26 22.46 11.53
CA ARG A 110 -10.90 22.46 12.85
C ARG A 110 -10.42 23.61 13.73
N ASN A 111 -9.15 24.00 13.64
CA ASN A 111 -8.64 25.14 14.40
C ASN A 111 -9.31 26.44 13.97
N MET A 112 -9.46 26.64 12.65
CA MET A 112 -10.16 27.82 12.13
C MET A 112 -11.65 27.80 12.49
N LEU A 113 -12.29 26.63 12.40
CA LEU A 113 -13.69 26.46 12.80
C LEU A 113 -13.91 26.75 14.29
N ARG A 114 -13.00 26.32 15.16
CA ARG A 114 -13.05 26.63 16.61
C ARG A 114 -12.93 28.14 16.86
N LEU A 115 -12.00 28.80 16.17
CA LEU A 115 -11.80 30.25 16.29
C LEU A 115 -13.05 31.02 15.87
N LYS A 116 -13.66 30.64 14.74
CA LYS A 116 -14.95 31.16 14.28
C LYS A 116 -16.05 31.02 15.32
N LYS A 117 -16.15 29.84 15.95
CA LYS A 117 -17.18 29.57 16.97
C LYS A 117 -16.96 30.39 18.25
N ALA A 118 -15.72 30.52 18.69
CA ALA A 118 -15.36 31.27 19.89
C ALA A 118 -15.68 32.76 19.76
N ASN A 119 -15.51 33.33 18.56
CA ASN A 119 -15.75 34.75 18.29
C ASN A 119 -17.14 35.04 17.70
N HIS A 120 -18.03 34.04 17.64
CA HIS A 120 -19.38 34.18 17.07
C HIS A 120 -19.42 34.78 15.65
N TRP A 121 -18.46 34.43 14.80
CA TRP A 121 -18.38 34.90 13.42
C TRP A 121 -19.38 34.19 12.52
N TYR A 122 -20.65 34.48 12.72
CA TYR A 122 -21.76 34.04 11.88
C TYR A 122 -22.30 35.25 11.11
N ASP A 123 -22.48 35.10 9.80
CA ASP A 123 -23.21 36.09 9.00
C ASP A 123 -24.71 35.82 9.17
N GLU A 124 -25.51 36.84 9.53
CA GLU A 124 -26.97 36.71 9.70
C GLU A 124 -27.65 36.08 8.48
N LYS A 125 -27.05 36.21 7.28
CA LYS A 125 -27.59 35.65 6.04
C LYS A 125 -27.33 34.14 5.86
N THR A 126 -26.25 33.60 6.42
CA THR A 126 -25.93 32.15 6.35
C THR A 126 -26.29 31.39 7.62
N ALA A 127 -26.48 32.09 8.73
CA ALA A 127 -26.84 31.50 10.01
C ALA A 127 -28.28 30.95 9.97
N ARG A 128 -28.44 29.63 10.10
CA ARG A 128 -29.76 29.02 10.31
C ARG A 128 -29.96 28.74 11.79
N ILE A 129 -31.03 29.26 12.36
CA ILE A 129 -31.43 28.94 13.74
C ILE A 129 -32.00 27.52 13.77
N ARG A 130 -31.34 26.61 14.49
CA ARG A 130 -31.96 25.35 14.93
C ARG A 130 -32.41 25.50 16.37
N LEU A 131 -33.69 25.23 16.62
CA LEU A 131 -34.19 24.95 17.96
C LEU A 131 -33.72 23.54 18.32
N SER A 132 -32.89 23.42 19.35
CA SER A 132 -32.50 22.13 19.92
C SER A 132 -33.76 21.42 20.41
N THR A 133 -34.22 20.43 19.64
CA THR A 133 -35.21 19.43 20.10
C THR A 133 -34.47 18.12 20.43
N ASP A 134 -33.25 18.22 20.95
CA ASP A 134 -32.46 17.08 21.41
C ASP A 134 -32.41 17.14 22.93
N SER A 135 -32.96 16.11 23.56
CA SER A 135 -33.19 15.99 25.00
C SER A 135 -31.92 15.88 25.87
N ASP A 136 -30.73 15.82 25.27
CA ASP A 136 -29.49 15.51 25.99
C ASP A 136 -28.49 16.66 26.12
N VAL A 137 -28.86 17.90 25.75
CA VAL A 137 -28.03 19.10 26.03
C VAL A 137 -28.89 20.22 26.62
N LYS A 138 -28.73 20.45 27.94
CA LYS A 138 -29.30 21.59 28.68
C LYS A 138 -28.65 22.93 28.28
N THR A 139 -28.81 23.34 27.03
CA THR A 139 -28.54 24.72 26.61
C THR A 139 -29.75 25.22 25.85
N SER A 140 -30.70 25.79 26.59
CA SER A 140 -31.92 26.38 26.08
C SER A 140 -31.61 27.75 25.45
N GLY A 141 -31.26 27.75 24.17
CA GLY A 141 -31.07 28.95 23.34
C GLY A 141 -30.95 28.56 21.85
N PRO A 142 -31.24 29.49 20.91
CA PRO A 142 -31.11 29.22 19.48
C PRO A 142 -29.66 28.85 19.13
N MET A 143 -29.43 27.67 18.55
CA MET A 143 -28.12 27.32 17.99
C MET A 143 -28.04 27.77 16.54
N TYR A 144 -27.07 28.64 16.24
CA TYR A 144 -26.72 28.98 14.87
C TYR A 144 -25.92 27.82 14.25
N VAL A 145 -26.44 27.24 13.18
CA VAL A 145 -25.77 26.18 12.42
C VAL A 145 -25.42 26.71 11.04
N ASP A 146 -24.12 26.66 10.72
CA ASP A 146 -23.57 27.08 9.43
C ASP A 146 -23.19 25.85 8.59
N GLU A 147 -23.02 26.02 7.27
CA GLU A 147 -22.60 24.96 6.36
C GLU A 147 -21.26 24.32 6.74
N ASP A 148 -20.36 25.12 7.34
CA ASP A 148 -19.07 24.64 7.85
C ASP A 148 -19.25 23.55 8.94
N ASP A 149 -20.32 23.58 9.73
CA ASP A 149 -20.51 22.60 10.81
C ASP A 149 -20.70 21.17 10.30
N TYR A 150 -21.20 21.01 9.08
CA TYR A 150 -21.36 19.70 8.45
C TYR A 150 -20.03 19.08 7.99
N TRP A 151 -18.92 19.82 8.07
CA TRP A 151 -17.57 19.34 7.72
C TRP A 151 -16.67 19.13 8.93
N LYS A 152 -17.16 19.29 10.17
CA LYS A 152 -16.35 19.28 11.40
C LYS A 152 -15.43 18.06 11.52
N ASN A 153 -15.81 16.93 10.94
CA ASN A 153 -15.05 15.69 11.04
C ASN A 153 -14.03 15.47 9.91
N GLY A 154 -14.00 16.34 8.89
CA GLY A 154 -13.20 16.17 7.67
C GLY A 154 -13.99 15.59 6.49
N TRP A 155 -15.22 15.15 6.73
CA TRP A 155 -16.16 14.67 5.71
C TRP A 155 -17.49 15.43 5.83
N TYR A 156 -18.20 15.54 4.71
CA TYR A 156 -19.51 16.18 4.68
C TYR A 156 -20.59 15.31 5.30
N SER A 157 -21.42 15.87 6.17
CA SER A 157 -22.55 15.16 6.78
C SER A 157 -23.70 16.13 7.08
N ASN A 158 -24.55 16.39 6.09
CA ASN A 158 -25.74 17.22 6.24
C ASN A 158 -27.04 16.41 6.04
N PRO A 159 -27.83 16.16 7.09
CA PRO A 159 -29.11 15.45 6.99
C PRO A 159 -30.14 16.15 6.09
N ASN A 160 -30.05 17.47 5.97
CA ASN A 160 -31.02 18.28 5.22
C ASN A 160 -30.66 18.38 3.73
N ASP A 161 -29.42 18.09 3.34
CA ASP A 161 -29.00 18.11 1.92
C ASP A 161 -29.29 16.75 1.28
N LYS A 162 -30.20 16.72 0.30
CA LYS A 162 -30.62 15.49 -0.40
C LYS A 162 -29.55 14.95 -1.36
N ARG A 163 -28.54 15.74 -1.71
CA ARG A 163 -27.47 15.31 -2.62
C ARG A 163 -26.64 14.18 -2.01
N PHE A 164 -26.28 13.22 -2.84
CA PHE A 164 -25.44 12.08 -2.47
C PHE A 164 -23.95 12.45 -2.48
N LEU A 165 -23.55 13.25 -3.46
CA LEU A 165 -22.21 13.80 -3.62
C LEU A 165 -22.27 15.32 -3.66
N VAL A 166 -21.26 15.96 -3.06
CA VAL A 166 -21.05 17.41 -3.06
C VAL A 166 -19.59 17.70 -3.42
N ASN A 167 -19.28 18.93 -3.82
CA ASN A 167 -17.89 19.32 -4.03
C ASN A 167 -17.09 19.19 -2.72
N ASP A 168 -15.87 18.70 -2.83
CA ASP A 168 -14.99 18.52 -1.67
C ASP A 168 -14.57 19.87 -1.08
N LYS A 169 -14.50 19.92 0.24
CA LYS A 169 -14.20 21.14 0.99
C LYS A 169 -12.81 21.66 0.71
N PHE A 170 -11.86 20.76 0.46
CA PHE A 170 -10.44 21.03 0.46
C PHE A 170 -9.86 21.06 -0.94
N CYS A 171 -10.43 20.30 -1.88
CA CYS A 171 -10.07 20.27 -3.29
C CYS A 171 -11.31 20.41 -4.18
N ASN A 172 -11.43 21.52 -4.91
CA ASN A 172 -12.56 21.80 -5.79
C ASN A 172 -12.67 20.88 -7.01
N MET A 173 -11.62 20.14 -7.34
CA MET A 173 -11.62 19.11 -8.39
C MET A 173 -12.14 17.75 -7.89
N ASN A 174 -12.39 17.62 -6.59
CA ASN A 174 -12.82 16.37 -5.97
C ASN A 174 -14.25 16.48 -5.45
N MET A 175 -14.84 15.33 -5.12
CA MET A 175 -16.19 15.22 -4.59
C MET A 175 -16.18 14.44 -3.28
N SER A 176 -17.05 14.82 -2.35
CA SER A 176 -17.26 14.12 -1.09
C SER A 176 -18.67 13.53 -1.02
N PHE A 177 -18.77 12.33 -0.46
CA PHE A 177 -20.06 11.75 -0.13
C PHE A 177 -20.70 12.47 1.05
N ASN A 178 -22.02 12.66 0.99
CA ASN A 178 -22.79 13.12 2.14
C ASN A 178 -23.02 11.95 3.12
N MET A 179 -22.18 11.87 4.15
CA MET A 179 -22.19 10.80 5.15
C MET A 179 -23.42 10.81 6.06
N ALA A 180 -24.27 11.83 5.99
CA ALA A 180 -25.59 11.78 6.65
C ALA A 180 -26.53 10.77 5.97
N ARG A 181 -26.29 10.44 4.69
CA ARG A 181 -27.09 9.48 3.93
C ARG A 181 -26.68 8.04 4.29
N PRO A 182 -27.61 7.18 4.73
CA PRO A 182 -27.29 5.79 5.04
C PRO A 182 -26.63 5.05 3.87
N GLY A 183 -27.13 5.25 2.63
CA GLY A 183 -26.54 4.64 1.44
C GLY A 183 -25.09 5.05 1.19
N ALA A 184 -24.71 6.30 1.47
CA ALA A 184 -23.32 6.76 1.35
C ALA A 184 -22.42 6.08 2.38
N ARG A 185 -22.88 5.93 3.63
CA ARG A 185 -22.15 5.23 4.68
C ARG A 185 -21.94 3.76 4.35
N ILE A 186 -22.98 3.09 3.84
CA ILE A 186 -22.90 1.69 3.41
C ILE A 186 -21.88 1.58 2.26
N LEU A 187 -21.99 2.41 1.22
CA LEU A 187 -21.07 2.37 0.08
C LEU A 187 -19.62 2.59 0.49
N VAL A 188 -19.34 3.66 1.25
CA VAL A 188 -17.97 3.97 1.71
C VAL A 188 -17.45 2.89 2.65
N GLY A 189 -18.28 2.38 3.56
CA GLY A 189 -17.93 1.29 4.46
C GLY A 189 -17.62 -0.02 3.73
N SER A 190 -18.44 -0.37 2.72
CA SER A 190 -18.20 -1.54 1.87
C SER A 190 -16.91 -1.41 1.06
N LEU A 191 -16.65 -0.23 0.47
CA LEU A 191 -15.40 0.01 -0.25
C LEU A 191 -14.18 -0.11 0.67
N LEU A 192 -14.25 0.45 1.88
CA LEU A 192 -13.18 0.31 2.87
C LEU A 192 -12.97 -1.16 3.27
N ALA A 193 -14.04 -1.92 3.47
CA ALA A 193 -13.97 -3.34 3.79
C ALA A 193 -13.33 -4.15 2.65
N VAL A 194 -13.67 -3.85 1.39
CA VAL A 194 -13.05 -4.49 0.21
C VAL A 194 -11.56 -4.17 0.15
N VAL A 195 -11.15 -2.92 0.34
CA VAL A 195 -9.72 -2.54 0.34
C VAL A 195 -8.95 -3.29 1.43
N LEU A 196 -9.48 -3.35 2.65
CA LEU A 196 -8.86 -4.11 3.74
C LEU A 196 -8.81 -5.61 3.42
N GLY A 197 -9.89 -6.16 2.86
CA GLY A 197 -9.95 -7.57 2.43
C GLY A 197 -8.89 -7.91 1.39
N VAL A 198 -8.69 -7.04 0.39
CA VAL A 198 -7.62 -7.20 -0.62
C VAL A 198 -6.24 -7.14 0.03
N ILE A 199 -6.01 -6.23 0.98
CA ILE A 199 -4.72 -6.16 1.70
C ILE A 199 -4.45 -7.47 2.46
N PHE A 200 -5.44 -7.98 3.22
CA PHE A 200 -5.29 -9.25 3.94
C PHE A 200 -5.09 -10.44 3.00
N TRP A 201 -5.83 -10.47 1.89
CA TRP A 201 -5.68 -11.49 0.85
C TRP A 201 -4.29 -11.47 0.23
N CYS A 202 -3.77 -10.29 -0.11
CA CYS A 202 -2.40 -10.15 -0.59
C CYS A 202 -1.40 -10.67 0.43
N ILE A 203 -1.48 -10.22 1.69
CA ILE A 203 -0.60 -10.70 2.77
C ILE A 203 -0.64 -12.23 2.87
N TYR A 204 -1.83 -12.83 2.80
CA TYR A 204 -2.01 -14.29 2.81
C TYR A 204 -1.32 -14.97 1.62
N LEU A 205 -1.49 -14.46 0.40
CA LEU A 205 -0.81 -14.99 -0.79
C LEU A 205 0.71 -14.91 -0.72
N PHE A 206 1.26 -13.98 0.05
CA PHE A 206 2.71 -13.86 0.25
C PHE A 206 3.27 -14.85 1.30
N ILE A 207 2.45 -15.46 2.17
CA ILE A 207 2.92 -16.39 3.22
C ILE A 207 3.76 -17.55 2.64
N PRO A 208 3.34 -18.27 1.58
CA PRO A 208 4.12 -19.37 1.01
C PRO A 208 5.46 -18.94 0.41
N LEU A 209 5.64 -17.66 0.10
CA LEU A 209 6.89 -17.11 -0.43
C LEU A 209 7.92 -16.78 0.68
N ILE A 210 7.49 -16.73 1.94
CA ILE A 210 8.38 -16.42 3.08
C ILE A 210 9.22 -17.65 3.46
N HIS A 211 8.69 -18.87 3.29
CA HIS A 211 9.42 -20.12 3.51
C HIS A 211 9.16 -21.08 2.35
N VAL A 212 10.04 -21.04 1.35
CA VAL A 212 10.01 -21.99 0.25
C VAL A 212 10.64 -23.30 0.73
N GLU A 213 9.80 -24.31 0.93
CA GLU A 213 10.23 -25.70 1.04
C GLU A 213 9.99 -26.41 -0.29
N PHE A 214 10.93 -27.25 -0.69
CA PHE A 214 10.76 -28.12 -1.85
C PHE A 214 10.36 -29.50 -1.37
N THR A 215 9.31 -30.07 -1.95
CA THR A 215 8.86 -31.41 -1.63
C THR A 215 8.89 -32.26 -2.90
N LEU A 216 9.38 -33.49 -2.76
CA LEU A 216 9.27 -34.52 -3.79
C LEU A 216 8.44 -35.66 -3.20
N THR A 217 7.36 -35.99 -3.90
CA THR A 217 6.43 -37.06 -3.51
C THR A 217 6.36 -38.09 -4.64
N ARG A 218 6.32 -39.38 -4.26
CA ARG A 218 6.17 -40.50 -5.20
C ARG A 218 4.89 -41.27 -4.88
N THR A 219 4.02 -41.42 -5.87
CA THR A 219 2.77 -42.19 -5.79
C THR A 219 2.79 -43.26 -6.88
N GLY A 220 3.22 -44.48 -6.53
CA GLY A 220 3.42 -45.53 -7.53
C GLY A 220 4.56 -45.18 -8.50
N ASP A 221 4.21 -44.96 -9.77
CA ASP A 221 5.15 -44.59 -10.84
C ASP A 221 5.20 -43.08 -11.11
N GLU A 222 4.29 -42.30 -10.51
CA GLU A 222 4.27 -40.85 -10.65
C GLU A 222 5.13 -40.18 -9.57
N ILE A 223 5.97 -39.24 -9.99
CA ILE A 223 6.79 -38.39 -9.14
C ILE A 223 6.36 -36.94 -9.35
N ARG A 224 6.09 -36.25 -8.25
CA ARG A 224 5.68 -34.85 -8.23
C ARG A 224 6.65 -34.05 -7.38
N ILE A 225 7.19 -32.97 -7.95
CA ILE A 225 8.04 -32.00 -7.27
C ILE A 225 7.28 -30.69 -7.16
N GLU A 226 7.20 -30.15 -5.95
CA GLU A 226 6.56 -28.87 -5.67
C GLU A 226 7.47 -27.96 -4.87
N GLY A 227 7.40 -26.66 -5.15
CA GLY A 227 7.88 -25.63 -4.23
C GLY A 227 7.87 -24.24 -4.84
N GLY A 228 7.72 -23.23 -4.00
CA GLY A 228 7.71 -21.82 -4.42
C GLY A 228 6.61 -21.48 -5.44
N GLY A 229 5.49 -22.21 -5.41
CA GLY A 229 4.36 -22.03 -6.33
C GLY A 229 4.54 -22.67 -7.72
N TYR A 230 5.61 -23.45 -7.93
CA TYR A 230 5.81 -24.25 -9.14
C TYR A 230 5.67 -25.73 -8.82
N GLU A 231 5.14 -26.48 -9.78
CA GLU A 231 5.02 -27.93 -9.72
C GLU A 231 5.52 -28.57 -11.02
N THR A 232 6.04 -29.79 -10.93
CA THR A 232 6.31 -30.65 -12.08
C THR A 232 5.99 -32.08 -11.74
N GLU A 233 5.32 -32.75 -12.68
CA GLU A 233 4.97 -34.17 -12.61
C GLU A 233 5.66 -34.90 -13.76
N PHE A 234 6.11 -36.13 -13.48
CA PHE A 234 6.68 -37.04 -14.45
C PHE A 234 6.61 -38.48 -13.90
N THR A 235 6.74 -39.45 -14.79
CA THR A 235 6.75 -40.87 -14.46
C THR A 235 8.17 -41.41 -14.36
N THR A 236 8.34 -42.53 -13.66
CA THR A 236 9.65 -43.23 -13.54
C THR A 236 10.20 -43.69 -14.90
N GLU A 237 9.33 -43.98 -15.88
CA GLU A 237 9.71 -44.39 -17.24
C GLU A 237 10.38 -43.25 -18.03
N GLU A 238 10.00 -41.99 -17.77
CA GLU A 238 10.57 -40.81 -18.42
C GLU A 238 11.99 -40.48 -17.94
N ILE A 239 12.45 -41.12 -16.85
CA ILE A 239 13.75 -40.86 -16.24
C ILE A 239 14.88 -41.55 -17.02
N LYS A 240 15.67 -40.73 -17.72
CA LYS A 240 16.89 -41.16 -18.42
C LYS A 240 18.07 -41.37 -17.48
N SER A 241 18.31 -40.43 -16.55
CA SER A 241 19.33 -40.56 -15.51
C SER A 241 19.04 -39.72 -14.28
N VAL A 242 19.57 -40.15 -13.14
CA VAL A 242 19.52 -39.44 -11.85
C VAL A 242 20.93 -39.38 -11.28
N GLU A 243 21.40 -38.18 -10.94
CA GLU A 243 22.78 -37.95 -10.47
C GLU A 243 22.77 -36.99 -9.27
N ILE A 244 23.59 -37.27 -8.26
CA ILE A 244 23.85 -36.32 -7.16
C ILE A 244 25.13 -35.56 -7.49
N LEU A 245 24.99 -34.27 -7.79
CA LEU A 245 26.08 -33.36 -8.05
C LEU A 245 26.65 -32.83 -6.72
N GLN A 246 27.94 -33.05 -6.51
CA GLN A 246 28.71 -32.52 -5.38
C GLN A 246 29.41 -31.19 -5.70
N LYS A 247 29.21 -30.68 -6.91
CA LYS A 247 29.70 -29.38 -7.39
C LYS A 247 28.55 -28.61 -8.02
N GLU A 248 28.71 -27.30 -8.10
CA GLU A 248 27.78 -26.42 -8.83
C GLU A 248 27.64 -26.88 -10.29
N ILE A 249 26.48 -26.57 -10.89
CA ILE A 249 26.09 -27.10 -12.20
C ILE A 249 27.02 -26.59 -13.33
N GLY A 250 27.76 -25.51 -13.11
CA GLY A 250 28.79 -25.02 -14.03
C GLY A 250 28.25 -24.50 -15.38
N GLU A 251 26.93 -24.48 -15.56
CA GLU A 251 26.25 -23.98 -16.74
C GLU A 251 25.51 -22.66 -16.45
N SER A 252 25.26 -21.89 -17.52
CA SER A 252 24.46 -20.67 -17.42
C SER A 252 22.99 -20.96 -17.66
N PHE A 253 22.11 -20.34 -16.87
CA PHE A 253 20.66 -20.50 -16.99
C PHE A 253 19.99 -19.19 -17.41
N HIS A 254 19.13 -19.27 -18.43
CA HIS A 254 18.27 -18.18 -18.83
C HIS A 254 16.84 -18.41 -18.36
N ARG A 255 16.32 -17.53 -17.51
CA ARG A 255 14.97 -17.64 -16.94
C ARG A 255 13.89 -17.43 -18.02
N LYS A 256 12.95 -18.37 -18.13
CA LYS A 256 11.74 -18.22 -18.97
C LYS A 256 10.54 -17.75 -18.16
N ASN A 257 10.28 -18.43 -17.04
CA ASN A 257 9.19 -18.11 -16.12
C ASN A 257 9.53 -18.69 -14.76
N GLY A 258 9.64 -17.87 -13.72
CA GLY A 258 10.20 -18.33 -12.46
C GLY A 258 10.43 -17.22 -11.45
N LEU A 259 10.69 -17.62 -10.21
CA LEU A 259 11.29 -16.79 -9.18
C LEU A 259 12.82 -16.95 -9.25
N SER A 260 13.53 -15.83 -9.18
CA SER A 260 14.99 -15.81 -9.22
C SER A 260 15.43 -14.68 -8.29
N SER A 261 15.86 -15.07 -7.10
CA SER A 261 16.35 -14.20 -6.04
C SER A 261 17.74 -14.65 -5.61
N ASP A 262 18.36 -13.90 -4.71
CA ASP A 262 19.65 -14.25 -4.13
C ASP A 262 19.57 -15.53 -3.27
N GLU A 263 18.37 -15.90 -2.80
CA GLU A 263 18.15 -17.11 -2.01
C GLU A 263 17.65 -18.31 -2.83
N TYR A 264 16.86 -18.09 -3.90
CA TYR A 264 16.21 -19.18 -4.62
C TYR A 264 16.22 -18.99 -6.15
N GLN A 265 16.34 -20.11 -6.88
CA GLN A 265 16.07 -20.20 -8.32
C GLN A 265 14.98 -21.26 -8.53
N ILE A 266 13.77 -20.83 -8.90
CA ILE A 266 12.58 -21.66 -8.96
C ILE A 266 11.83 -21.42 -10.26
N GLY A 267 11.45 -22.49 -10.96
CA GLY A 267 10.59 -22.44 -12.14
C GLY A 267 11.29 -22.91 -13.42
N HIS A 268 10.87 -22.37 -14.57
CA HIS A 268 11.32 -22.75 -15.90
C HIS A 268 12.49 -21.89 -16.39
N PHE A 269 13.56 -22.57 -16.79
CA PHE A 269 14.80 -21.99 -17.29
C PHE A 269 15.25 -22.71 -18.56
N LYS A 270 16.25 -22.13 -19.22
CA LYS A 270 16.98 -22.73 -20.32
C LYS A 270 18.47 -22.77 -19.97
N GLY A 271 18.99 -23.96 -19.70
CA GLY A 271 20.42 -24.20 -19.50
C GLY A 271 21.18 -24.16 -20.83
N SER A 272 22.42 -23.66 -20.80
CA SER A 272 23.30 -23.65 -21.98
C SER A 272 23.64 -25.04 -22.47
N GLU A 273 23.76 -26.02 -21.57
CA GLU A 273 24.06 -27.41 -21.90
C GLU A 273 22.84 -28.32 -21.72
N SER A 274 22.07 -28.11 -20.65
CA SER A 274 20.91 -28.93 -20.30
C SER A 274 19.64 -28.65 -21.11
N GLY A 275 19.61 -27.58 -21.91
CA GLY A 275 18.46 -27.22 -22.73
C GLY A 275 17.25 -26.76 -21.90
N GLU A 276 16.07 -27.32 -22.13
CA GLU A 276 14.89 -27.00 -21.32
C GLU A 276 15.05 -27.53 -19.90
N THR A 277 14.91 -26.65 -18.91
CA THR A 277 15.25 -26.97 -17.52
C THR A 277 14.21 -26.46 -16.54
N MET A 278 13.96 -27.21 -15.47
CA MET A 278 13.32 -26.68 -14.26
C MET A 278 14.31 -26.63 -13.11
N LEU A 279 14.32 -25.50 -12.40
CA LEU A 279 15.14 -25.29 -11.21
C LEU A 279 14.23 -25.25 -9.98
N PHE A 280 14.67 -25.93 -8.92
CA PHE A 280 14.12 -25.89 -7.57
C PHE A 280 15.31 -25.82 -6.60
N LEU A 281 16.01 -24.68 -6.63
CA LEU A 281 17.30 -24.52 -5.96
C LEU A 281 17.26 -23.44 -4.88
N CYS A 282 17.68 -23.79 -3.67
CA CYS A 282 18.25 -22.89 -2.68
C CYS A 282 19.68 -22.53 -3.13
N GLN A 283 19.99 -21.24 -3.30
CA GLN A 283 21.34 -20.79 -3.64
C GLN A 283 22.34 -21.15 -2.54
N GLU A 284 23.60 -21.40 -2.94
CA GLU A 284 24.72 -21.77 -2.04
C GLU A 284 24.49 -23.07 -1.21
N VAL A 285 23.48 -23.87 -1.55
CA VAL A 285 23.18 -25.14 -0.87
C VAL A 285 23.56 -26.34 -1.74
N MET A 286 24.29 -27.28 -1.14
CA MET A 286 24.75 -28.53 -1.76
C MET A 286 24.41 -29.73 -0.86
N PRO A 287 24.23 -30.95 -1.42
CA PRO A 287 24.36 -31.32 -2.84
C PRO A 287 23.12 -31.03 -3.69
N ILE A 288 23.26 -31.10 -5.03
CA ILE A 288 22.17 -30.90 -6.00
C ILE A 288 21.80 -32.24 -6.63
N LEU A 289 20.51 -32.57 -6.64
CA LEU A 289 19.94 -33.68 -7.39
C LEU A 289 19.65 -33.23 -8.82
N LYS A 290 20.22 -33.92 -9.81
CA LYS A 290 19.96 -33.75 -11.23
C LYS A 290 19.13 -34.93 -11.73
N ILE A 291 17.96 -34.63 -12.28
CA ILE A 291 17.07 -35.62 -12.91
C ILE A 291 16.97 -35.26 -14.39
N LYS A 292 17.42 -36.15 -15.27
CA LYS A 292 17.31 -35.97 -16.71
C LYS A 292 16.11 -36.75 -17.23
N LEU A 293 15.11 -36.03 -17.73
CA LEU A 293 13.95 -36.60 -18.38
C LEU A 293 14.12 -36.62 -19.91
N GLU A 294 13.10 -37.08 -20.62
CA GLU A 294 13.14 -37.14 -22.07
C GLU A 294 13.20 -35.76 -22.75
N ASP A 295 12.42 -34.82 -22.23
CA ASP A 295 12.13 -33.50 -22.77
C ASP A 295 12.86 -32.37 -22.03
N ARG A 296 13.16 -32.56 -20.73
CA ARG A 296 13.75 -31.53 -19.86
C ARG A 296 14.68 -32.10 -18.80
N THR A 297 15.47 -31.23 -18.18
CA THR A 297 16.30 -31.55 -17.01
C THR A 297 15.76 -30.84 -15.77
N ILE A 298 15.75 -31.50 -14.61
CA ILE A 298 15.31 -30.91 -13.34
C ILE A 298 16.51 -30.88 -12.39
N PHE A 299 16.75 -29.71 -11.79
CA PHE A 299 17.74 -29.54 -10.72
C PHE A 299 17.03 -29.17 -9.42
N LEU A 300 17.27 -29.95 -8.38
CA LEU A 300 16.59 -29.83 -7.08
C LEU A 300 17.62 -29.92 -5.95
N ASN A 301 17.55 -29.05 -4.95
CA ASN A 301 18.31 -29.22 -3.71
C ASN A 301 17.44 -28.96 -2.47
N SER A 302 17.96 -29.26 -1.29
CA SER A 302 17.31 -28.95 -0.02
C SER A 302 18.33 -28.48 1.01
N ARG A 303 17.89 -27.60 1.91
CA ARG A 303 18.68 -27.20 3.11
C ARG A 303 18.94 -28.41 4.01
N GLU A 304 18.09 -29.44 3.96
CA GLU A 304 18.29 -30.70 4.67
C GLU A 304 18.99 -31.75 3.80
N LYS A 305 20.28 -31.99 4.07
CA LYS A 305 21.08 -32.97 3.31
C LYS A 305 20.51 -34.39 3.25
N LYS A 306 19.71 -34.78 4.26
CA LYS A 306 19.07 -36.11 4.30
C LYS A 306 18.00 -36.27 3.21
N GLU A 307 17.31 -35.19 2.86
CA GLU A 307 16.23 -35.22 1.87
C GLU A 307 16.74 -35.57 0.47
N ILE A 308 17.90 -35.05 0.06
CA ILE A 308 18.47 -35.36 -1.26
C ILE A 308 18.71 -36.85 -1.46
N LYS A 309 19.15 -37.55 -0.41
CA LYS A 309 19.36 -38.99 -0.49
C LYS A 309 18.02 -39.74 -0.62
N ILE A 310 17.01 -39.32 0.14
CA ILE A 310 15.66 -39.89 0.07
C ILE A 310 15.06 -39.69 -1.33
N TRP A 311 15.19 -38.48 -1.89
CA TRP A 311 14.72 -38.15 -3.23
C TRP A 311 15.46 -38.92 -4.32
N TYR A 312 16.78 -39.07 -4.19
CA TYR A 312 17.55 -39.93 -5.09
C TYR A 312 17.05 -41.37 -5.07
N ASP A 313 16.88 -41.96 -3.88
CA ASP A 313 16.41 -43.34 -3.74
C ASP A 313 14.99 -43.49 -4.34
N GLN A 314 14.09 -42.51 -4.15
CA GLN A 314 12.75 -42.50 -4.75
C GLN A 314 12.78 -42.44 -6.28
N CYS A 315 13.73 -41.73 -6.89
CA CYS A 315 13.85 -41.64 -8.35
C CYS A 315 14.67 -42.79 -8.97
N ALA A 316 15.57 -43.42 -8.22
CA ALA A 316 16.47 -44.45 -8.71
C ALA A 316 15.87 -45.87 -8.66
N VAL A 317 14.83 -46.09 -7.86
CA VAL A 317 14.10 -47.37 -7.82
C VAL A 317 13.25 -47.51 -9.07
N ARG A 318 13.77 -48.28 -10.04
CA ARG A 318 13.10 -48.73 -11.27
C ARG A 318 12.32 -50.01 -11.05
#